data_AF-A0A8H3AJT4-F1
#
_entry.id   AF-A0A8H3AJT4-F1
#
_cell.length_a   1.000
_cell.length_b   1.000
_cell.length_c   1.000
_cell.angle_alpha   90.00
_cell.angle_beta   90.00
_cell.angle_gamma   90.00
#
_symmetry.space_group_name_H-M   'P 1'
#
loop_
_entity.id
_entity.type
_entity.pdbx_description
1 polymer ?
#
loop_
_entity_poly.entity_id
_entity_poly.type
_entity_poly.pdbx_seq_one_letter_code
_entity_poly.pdbx_strand_id
1 'polypeptide(L)'
;MRTIIIVFAIISMVSAFAPISEVERNYRSYEDAARQACLYILTGKIDAGPIDKQIPPAVTLNYYLSNANQPAWINGKIVGLGYNNTSTGNLVDFIRIDYDSTKKFHFKVQALNADRTAIDYTKITLAAKFPSSDKDSDKHFQSL
;
A
#
# COMPACT_ATOMS: atom_id res chain seq x y z
N MET A 1 12.27 -55.78 -26.13
CA MET A 1 12.88 -54.44 -26.04
C MET A 1 11.80 -53.45 -25.67
N ARG A 2 11.94 -52.75 -24.54
CA ARG A 2 10.97 -51.77 -24.03
C ARG A 2 11.29 -50.41 -24.65
N THR A 3 10.37 -49.85 -25.42
CA THR A 3 10.47 -48.49 -25.94
C THR A 3 9.88 -47.54 -24.91
N ILE A 4 10.72 -46.66 -24.37
CA ILE A 4 10.40 -45.69 -23.33
C ILE A 4 9.64 -44.53 -23.98
N ILE A 5 8.41 -44.26 -23.51
CA ILE A 5 7.64 -43.07 -23.87
C ILE A 5 8.14 -41.93 -22.96
N ILE A 6 8.86 -40.97 -23.53
CA ILE A 6 9.25 -39.73 -22.84
C ILE A 6 8.15 -38.70 -23.08
N VAL A 7 7.26 -38.52 -22.10
CA VAL A 7 6.30 -37.41 -22.09
C VAL A 7 7.03 -36.17 -21.56
N PHE A 8 7.38 -35.25 -22.47
CA PHE A 8 7.82 -33.91 -22.09
C PHE A 8 6.62 -33.13 -21.56
N ALA A 9 6.46 -33.11 -20.23
CA ALA A 9 5.59 -32.17 -19.55
C ALA A 9 6.26 -30.79 -19.61
N ILE A 10 5.84 -29.95 -20.55
CA ILE A 10 6.13 -28.52 -20.53
C ILE A 10 5.28 -27.95 -19.39
N ILE A 11 5.89 -27.82 -18.22
CA ILE A 11 5.34 -27.09 -17.09
C ILE A 11 5.29 -25.62 -17.52
N SER A 12 4.14 -25.17 -17.97
CA SER A 12 3.81 -23.76 -18.05
C SER A 12 3.92 -23.19 -16.64
N MET A 13 5.01 -22.46 -16.37
CA MET A 13 5.12 -21.55 -15.24
C MET A 13 4.06 -20.47 -15.40
N VAL A 14 2.85 -20.76 -14.94
CA VAL A 14 1.89 -19.73 -14.59
C VAL A 14 2.43 -19.11 -13.31
N SER A 15 3.17 -18.01 -13.43
CA SER A 15 3.42 -17.12 -12.31
C SER A 15 2.07 -16.56 -11.88
N ALA A 16 1.39 -17.31 -11.02
CA ALA A 16 0.21 -16.87 -10.33
C ALA A 16 0.63 -15.65 -9.51
N PHE A 17 0.33 -14.46 -10.03
CA PHE A 17 0.16 -13.28 -9.19
C PHE A 17 -0.95 -13.66 -8.21
N ALA A 18 -0.57 -14.14 -7.03
CA ALA A 18 -1.51 -14.28 -5.94
C ALA A 18 -2.17 -12.91 -5.78
N PRO A 19 -3.51 -12.82 -5.76
CA PRO A 19 -4.17 -11.55 -5.52
C PRO A 19 -3.61 -11.02 -4.21
N ILE A 20 -2.95 -9.86 -4.25
CA ILE A 20 -2.56 -9.15 -3.04
C ILE A 20 -3.87 -8.91 -2.30
N SER A 21 -4.10 -9.69 -1.24
CA SER A 21 -5.32 -9.60 -0.47
C SER A 21 -5.35 -8.22 0.15
N GLU A 22 -6.28 -7.38 -0.31
CA GLU A 22 -6.51 -6.03 0.24
C GLU A 22 -7.72 -6.10 1.17
N VAL A 23 -7.64 -5.42 2.30
CA VAL A 23 -8.75 -5.28 3.24
C VAL A 23 -9.13 -3.81 3.38
N GLU A 24 -10.41 -3.53 3.20
CA GLU A 24 -10.97 -2.19 3.37
C GLU A 24 -11.41 -1.95 4.81
N ARG A 25 -11.09 -0.77 5.35
CA ARG A 25 -11.56 -0.30 6.65
C ARG A 25 -12.07 1.12 6.54
N ASN A 26 -13.26 1.38 7.04
CA ASN A 26 -13.83 2.72 7.10
C ASN A 26 -13.62 3.30 8.50
N TYR A 27 -12.85 4.38 8.59
CA TYR A 27 -12.60 5.11 9.83
C TYR A 27 -13.58 6.28 9.99
N ARG A 28 -13.51 6.95 11.14
CA ARG A 28 -14.46 8.03 11.47
C ARG A 28 -14.05 9.40 10.93
N SER A 29 -12.77 9.59 10.62
CA SER A 29 -12.23 10.82 10.06
C SER A 29 -10.96 10.54 9.26
N TYR A 30 -10.47 11.56 8.54
CA TYR A 30 -9.17 11.52 7.86
C TYR A 30 -8.04 11.25 8.86
N GLU A 31 -8.02 11.96 10.00
CA GLU A 31 -6.99 11.82 11.03
C GLU A 31 -6.99 10.42 11.65
N ASP A 32 -8.17 9.83 11.86
CA ASP A 32 -8.28 8.47 12.38
C ASP A 32 -7.78 7.44 11.36
N ALA A 33 -8.11 7.61 10.07
CA ALA A 33 -7.56 6.76 9.02
C ALA A 33 -6.05 6.91 8.86
N ALA A 34 -5.53 8.14 8.88
CA ALA A 34 -4.09 8.42 8.78
C ALA A 34 -3.33 7.81 9.96
N ARG A 35 -3.88 7.94 11.17
CA ARG A 35 -3.34 7.31 12.38
C ARG A 35 -3.30 5.79 12.20
N GLN A 36 -4.39 5.17 11.77
CA GLN A 36 -4.48 3.72 11.62
C GLN A 36 -3.60 3.18 10.49
N ALA A 37 -3.48 3.93 9.40
CA ALA A 37 -2.50 3.67 8.34
C ALA A 37 -1.08 3.65 8.91
N CYS A 38 -0.67 4.69 9.63
CA CYS A 38 0.65 4.76 10.27
C CYS A 38 0.91 3.61 11.26
N LEU A 39 -0.10 3.26 12.08
CA LEU A 39 0.00 2.13 13.00
C LEU A 39 0.14 0.80 12.25
N TYR A 40 -0.57 0.64 11.14
CA TYR A 40 -0.52 -0.58 10.33
C TYR A 40 0.87 -0.81 9.73
N ILE A 41 1.52 0.25 9.21
CA ILE A 41 2.89 0.18 8.68
C ILE A 41 3.83 -0.44 9.70
N LEU A 42 3.72 -0.02 10.97
CA LEU A 42 4.65 -0.39 12.03
C LEU A 42 4.33 -1.73 12.69
N THR A 43 3.06 -2.14 12.72
CA THR A 43 2.60 -3.28 13.52
C THR A 43 2.14 -4.46 12.67
N GLY A 44 1.77 -4.22 11.41
CA GLY A 44 1.03 -5.16 10.56
C GLY A 44 -0.32 -5.59 11.14
N LYS A 45 -0.84 -4.87 12.14
CA LYS A 45 -2.11 -5.15 12.82
C LYS A 45 -3.11 -4.05 12.51
N ILE A 46 -4.29 -4.46 12.05
CA ILE A 46 -5.41 -3.56 11.77
C ILE A 46 -6.04 -3.15 13.09
N ASP A 47 -6.42 -1.87 13.19
CA ASP A 47 -7.03 -1.30 14.39
C ASP A 47 -6.14 -1.48 15.64
N ALA A 48 -4.82 -1.35 15.45
CA ALA A 48 -3.87 -1.48 16.52
C ALA A 48 -4.10 -0.42 17.61
N GLY A 49 -3.86 -0.85 18.86
CA GLY A 49 -3.86 0.04 20.01
C GLY A 49 -2.68 1.04 19.97
N PRO A 50 -2.59 1.92 20.97
CA PRO A 50 -1.43 2.78 21.13
C PRO A 50 -0.14 1.96 21.19
N ILE A 51 0.95 2.51 20.63
CA ILE A 51 2.26 1.86 20.60
C ILE A 51 3.20 2.66 21.51
N ASP A 52 3.78 1.99 22.50
CA ASP A 52 4.68 2.63 23.47
C ASP A 52 6.05 2.99 22.88
N LYS A 53 6.40 2.42 21.71
CA LYS A 53 7.67 2.68 21.02
C LYS A 53 7.47 2.74 19.50
N GLN A 54 7.73 3.91 18.92
CA GLN A 54 7.88 4.08 17.47
C GLN A 54 9.37 4.04 17.13
N ILE A 55 9.84 2.92 16.57
CA ILE A 55 11.14 2.90 15.88
C ILE A 55 10.85 3.38 14.44
N PRO A 56 11.47 4.44 13.94
CA PRO A 56 11.27 4.84 12.56
C PRO A 56 11.72 3.73 11.60
N PRO A 57 11.24 3.73 10.34
CA PRO A 57 11.79 2.86 9.31
C PRO A 57 13.32 3.02 9.23
N ALA A 58 14.05 1.92 9.06
CA ALA A 58 15.52 1.93 8.98
C ALA A 58 16.02 2.32 7.57
N VAL A 59 15.11 2.77 6.71
CA VAL A 59 15.32 3.06 5.29
C VAL A 59 15.22 4.56 5.03
N THR A 60 15.97 5.06 4.05
CA THR A 60 15.81 6.43 3.58
C THR A 60 14.46 6.57 2.88
N LEU A 61 13.63 7.47 3.42
CA LEU A 61 12.29 7.73 2.89
C LEU A 61 12.36 8.64 1.67
N ASN A 62 11.57 8.30 0.66
CA ASN A 62 11.40 9.06 -0.57
C ASN A 62 9.92 9.39 -0.76
N TYR A 63 9.65 10.59 -1.27
CA TYR A 63 8.29 11.00 -1.61
C TYR A 63 7.82 10.34 -2.89
N TYR A 64 6.55 9.96 -2.91
CA TYR A 64 5.88 9.48 -4.10
C TYR A 64 5.02 10.58 -4.70
N LEU A 65 5.17 10.83 -6.00
CA LEU A 65 4.30 11.73 -6.75
C LEU A 65 3.13 10.93 -7.32
N SER A 66 1.96 11.56 -7.39
CA SER A 66 0.79 10.97 -8.04
C SER A 66 1.09 10.57 -9.49
N ASN A 67 0.50 9.45 -9.90
CA ASN A 67 0.63 8.95 -11.27
C ASN A 67 -0.58 9.36 -12.13
N ALA A 68 -0.50 9.05 -13.43
CA ALA A 68 -1.51 9.44 -14.41
C ALA A 68 -2.93 8.85 -14.19
N ASN A 69 -3.07 7.82 -13.34
CA ASN A 69 -4.36 7.18 -13.07
C ASN A 69 -5.14 7.84 -11.92
N GLN A 70 -4.58 8.91 -11.35
CA GLN A 70 -5.23 9.74 -10.33
C GLN A 70 -6.04 10.87 -10.97
N PRO A 71 -7.00 11.48 -10.23
CA PRO A 71 -7.65 12.71 -10.67
C PRO A 71 -6.63 13.79 -11.11
N ALA A 72 -6.91 14.45 -12.24
CA ALA A 72 -5.96 15.36 -12.88
C ALA A 72 -5.42 16.48 -11.97
N TRP A 73 -6.23 16.94 -11.01
CA TRP A 73 -5.86 18.02 -10.08
C TRP A 73 -4.85 17.59 -9.00
N ILE A 74 -4.65 16.29 -8.75
CA ILE A 74 -3.51 15.82 -7.93
C ILE A 74 -2.29 15.44 -8.73
N ASN A 75 -2.32 15.47 -10.07
CA ASN A 75 -1.18 15.04 -10.89
C ASN A 75 0.10 15.85 -10.55
N GLY A 76 1.22 15.14 -10.30
CA GLY A 76 2.49 15.74 -9.89
C GLY A 76 2.58 16.18 -8.42
N LYS A 77 1.52 16.00 -7.61
CA LYS A 77 1.55 16.26 -6.16
C LYS A 77 2.18 15.10 -5.40
N ILE A 78 2.78 15.39 -4.25
CA ILE A 78 3.23 14.35 -3.32
C ILE A 78 2.00 13.68 -2.70
N VAL A 79 1.89 12.37 -2.86
CA VAL A 79 0.75 11.58 -2.35
C VAL A 79 1.18 10.39 -1.50
N GLY A 80 2.47 10.18 -1.25
CA GLY A 80 2.91 9.04 -0.44
C GLY A 80 4.37 9.05 -0.05
N LEU A 81 4.74 7.99 0.68
CA LEU A 81 6.09 7.69 1.14
C LEU A 81 6.46 6.27 0.75
N GLY A 82 7.71 6.12 0.33
CA GLY A 82 8.32 4.84 0.01
C GLY A 82 9.81 4.86 0.27
N TYR A 83 10.49 3.82 -0.20
CA TYR A 83 11.93 3.70 -0.09
C TYR A 83 12.48 2.94 -1.30
N ASN A 84 13.74 3.17 -1.64
CA ASN A 84 14.39 2.40 -2.68
C ASN A 84 15.04 1.18 -2.03
N ASN A 85 14.65 -0.03 -2.46
CA ASN A 85 15.28 -1.27 -1.98
C ASN A 85 16.78 -1.32 -2.34
N THR A 86 17.22 -0.56 -3.35
CA THR A 86 18.62 -0.41 -3.76
C THR A 86 18.89 1.04 -4.22
N SER A 87 20.15 1.45 -4.30
CA SER A 87 20.55 2.81 -4.72
C SER A 87 20.09 3.21 -6.13
N THR A 88 19.74 2.24 -6.99
CA THR A 88 19.23 2.42 -8.35
C THR A 88 17.84 1.80 -8.55
N GLY A 89 17.24 1.31 -7.47
CA GLY A 89 15.98 0.57 -7.52
C GLY A 89 14.79 1.47 -7.73
N ASN A 90 13.72 0.89 -8.28
CA ASN A 90 12.42 1.55 -8.29
C ASN A 90 11.96 1.79 -6.85
N LEU A 91 11.30 2.93 -6.63
CA LEU A 91 10.71 3.27 -5.34
C LEU A 91 9.61 2.26 -4.99
N VAL A 92 9.70 1.70 -3.79
CA VAL A 92 8.72 0.80 -3.20
C VAL A 92 7.88 1.60 -2.21
N ASP A 93 6.61 1.84 -2.54
CA ASP A 93 5.66 2.58 -1.72
C ASP A 93 5.05 1.69 -0.64
N PHE A 94 5.13 2.13 0.62
CA PHE A 94 4.48 1.44 1.75
C PHE A 94 3.28 2.23 2.28
N ILE A 95 3.16 3.51 1.95
CA ILE A 95 1.94 4.30 2.19
C ILE A 95 1.74 5.30 1.05
N ARG A 96 0.54 5.30 0.48
CA ARG A 96 0.10 6.34 -0.47
C ARG A 96 -1.37 6.65 -0.29
N ILE A 97 -1.75 7.87 -0.63
CA ILE A 97 -3.11 8.24 -0.92
C ILE A 97 -3.41 7.81 -2.35
N ASP A 98 -4.45 7.01 -2.51
CA ASP A 98 -4.91 6.48 -3.78
C ASP A 98 -6.36 6.90 -4.02
N TYR A 99 -6.78 6.89 -5.29
CA TYR A 99 -8.15 7.17 -5.71
C TYR A 99 -8.61 6.10 -6.69
N ASP A 100 -9.74 5.47 -6.38
CA ASP A 100 -10.50 4.71 -7.36
C ASP A 100 -11.99 5.03 -7.25
N SER A 101 -12.74 4.82 -8.33
CA SER A 101 -14.15 5.20 -8.40
C SER A 101 -15.03 4.51 -7.35
N THR A 102 -14.61 3.35 -6.86
CA THR A 102 -15.33 2.49 -5.91
C THR A 102 -14.99 2.84 -4.47
N LYS A 103 -13.70 2.97 -4.15
CA LYS A 103 -13.22 3.23 -2.78
C LYS A 103 -13.10 4.71 -2.45
N LYS A 104 -13.10 5.58 -3.46
CA LYS A 104 -12.76 7.01 -3.36
C LYS A 104 -11.35 7.19 -2.80
N PHE A 105 -11.03 8.38 -2.28
CA PHE A 105 -9.76 8.61 -1.63
C PHE A 105 -9.59 7.69 -0.41
N HIS A 106 -8.45 7.01 -0.34
CA HIS A 106 -8.09 6.14 0.76
C HIS A 106 -6.58 6.06 0.89
N PHE A 107 -6.10 5.71 2.09
CA PHE A 107 -4.71 5.30 2.25
C PHE A 107 -4.57 3.84 1.83
N LYS A 108 -3.69 3.57 0.88
CA LYS A 108 -3.22 2.22 0.55
C LYS A 108 -1.89 2.00 1.25
N VAL A 109 -1.84 0.97 2.09
CA VAL A 109 -0.78 0.81 3.09
C VAL A 109 -0.29 -0.63 3.13
N GLN A 110 1.03 -0.80 3.15
CA GLN A 110 1.70 -2.08 3.32
C GLN A 110 2.46 -2.07 4.65
N ALA A 111 2.42 -3.19 5.36
CA ALA A 111 3.16 -3.35 6.61
C ALA A 111 4.66 -3.54 6.33
N LEU A 112 5.51 -3.03 7.22
CA LEU A 112 6.92 -3.36 7.21
C LEU A 112 7.18 -4.65 8.01
N ASN A 113 8.28 -5.32 7.69
CA ASN A 113 8.79 -6.42 8.48
C ASN A 113 9.28 -5.96 9.86
N ALA A 114 9.56 -6.91 10.76
CA ALA A 114 9.88 -6.60 12.15
C ALA A 114 11.11 -5.69 12.34
N ASP A 115 12.10 -5.79 11.45
CA ASP A 115 13.32 -4.97 11.45
C ASP A 115 13.17 -3.64 10.68
N ARG A 116 12.03 -3.42 10.02
CA ARG A 116 11.64 -2.18 9.32
C ARG A 116 12.58 -1.83 8.16
N THR A 117 13.14 -2.85 7.52
CA THR A 117 14.01 -2.71 6.35
C THR A 117 13.28 -2.98 5.04
N ALA A 118 12.13 -3.68 5.08
CA ALA A 118 11.36 -3.99 3.89
C ALA A 118 9.86 -4.15 4.16
N ILE A 119 9.05 -4.18 3.09
CA ILE A 119 7.64 -4.59 3.15
C ILE A 119 7.53 -6.06 3.57
N ASP A 120 6.62 -6.35 4.49
CA ASP A 120 6.22 -7.70 4.86
C ASP A 120 5.09 -8.19 3.94
N TYR A 121 5.47 -8.85 2.84
CA TYR A 121 4.52 -9.42 1.88
C TYR A 121 3.67 -10.58 2.43
N THR A 122 3.93 -11.05 3.66
CA THR A 122 3.02 -11.99 4.33
C THR A 122 1.79 -11.30 4.91
N LYS A 123 1.81 -9.97 4.99
CA LYS A 123 0.68 -9.15 5.42
C LYS A 123 -0.18 -8.75 4.24
N ILE A 124 -1.47 -8.66 4.51
CA ILE A 124 -2.46 -8.12 3.59
C ILE A 124 -2.27 -6.61 3.40
N THR A 125 -2.69 -6.05 2.27
CA THR A 125 -2.66 -4.58 2.11
C THR A 125 -3.87 -3.98 2.84
N LEU A 126 -3.66 -2.86 3.55
CA LEU A 126 -4.76 -2.11 4.17
C LEU A 126 -5.18 -0.96 3.25
N ALA A 127 -6.47 -0.91 2.92
CA ALA A 127 -7.14 0.26 2.35
C ALA A 127 -7.90 0.99 3.47
N ALA A 128 -7.24 1.95 4.11
CA ALA A 128 -7.81 2.77 5.17
C ALA A 128 -8.59 3.94 4.57
N LYS A 129 -9.91 3.76 4.51
CA LYS A 129 -10.89 4.72 4.02
C LYS A 129 -11.29 5.64 5.16
N PHE A 130 -11.59 6.87 4.82
CA PHE A 130 -12.10 7.86 5.74
C PHE A 130 -13.34 8.50 5.12
N PRO A 131 -14.27 8.99 5.95
CA PRO A 131 -15.37 9.76 5.44
C PRO A 131 -14.77 11.07 4.96
N SER A 132 -15.04 11.41 3.71
CA SER A 132 -14.96 12.81 3.34
C SER A 132 -15.99 13.57 4.16
N SER A 133 -15.57 14.63 4.85
CA SER A 133 -16.49 15.57 5.50
C SER A 133 -17.46 16.21 4.49
N ASP A 134 -17.10 16.21 3.21
CA ASP A 134 -17.96 16.60 2.11
C ASP A 134 -18.71 15.41 1.52
N LYS A 135 -19.97 15.63 1.13
CA LYS A 135 -20.74 14.71 0.26
C LYS A 135 -20.02 14.37 -1.06
N ASP A 136 -18.97 15.11 -1.37
CA ASP A 136 -18.09 14.98 -2.52
C ASP A 136 -16.63 14.87 -2.04
N SER A 137 -16.14 13.64 -1.83
CA SER A 137 -14.77 13.36 -1.38
C SER A 137 -13.67 14.03 -2.17
N ASP A 138 -14.02 14.42 -3.39
CA ASP A 138 -13.11 14.97 -4.35
C ASP A 138 -12.84 16.45 -4.04
N LYS A 139 -13.72 17.15 -3.31
CA LYS A 139 -13.55 18.57 -2.93
C LYS A 139 -12.58 18.80 -1.78
N HIS A 140 -12.58 17.95 -0.76
CA HIS A 140 -11.72 18.09 0.41
C HIS A 140 -10.23 18.12 0.03
N PHE A 141 -9.85 17.30 -0.96
CA PHE A 141 -8.47 17.27 -1.45
C PHE A 141 -8.19 18.29 -2.55
N GLN A 142 -9.18 18.79 -3.29
CA GLN A 142 -8.98 19.88 -4.26
C GLN A 142 -8.51 21.19 -3.60
N SER A 143 -8.79 21.38 -2.30
CA SER A 143 -8.35 22.56 -1.54
C SER A 143 -6.95 22.45 -0.91
N LEU A 144 -6.26 21.30 -1.05
CA LEU A 144 -4.90 21.06 -0.55
C LEU A 144 -3.83 21.30 -1.65
#